data_AF-A0A946XKK3-F1
#
_entry.id   AF-A0A946XKK3-F1
#
_cell.length_a   1.000
_cell.length_b   1.000
_cell.length_c   1.000
_cell.angle_alpha   90.00
_cell.angle_beta   90.00
_cell.angle_gamma   90.00
#
_symmetry.space_group_name_H-M   'P 1'
#
loop_
_entity.id
_entity.type
_entity.pdbx_description
1 polymer ?
#
loop_
_entity_poly.entity_id
_entity_poly.type
_entity_poly.pdbx_seq_one_letter_code
_entity_poly.pdbx_strand_id
1 'polypeptide(L)'
;DIVLVADALWRDRDPEPQSRVRDLVKCAEPFTTKYLDDDEVALTAIGHDFAAEDIQGEWIGLAKFTEQGSNRVRAEIEAMKNEDVAEQASMIDLFSRLLSAGEDIRVIYIPGHWLDIDNADDLADAQKFL
;
A
#
# COMPACT_ATOMS: atom_id res chain seq x y z
N ASP A 1 -5.95 4.15 -13.24
CA ASP A 1 -4.98 5.29 -13.25
C ASP A 1 -4.05 5.38 -12.04
N ILE A 2 -4.34 4.64 -10.97
CA ILE A 2 -3.58 4.61 -9.74
C ILE A 2 -3.07 3.18 -9.55
N VAL A 3 -1.79 3.01 -9.23
CA VAL A 3 -1.18 1.72 -8.94
C VAL A 3 -0.37 1.82 -7.66
N LEU A 4 -0.60 0.93 -6.71
CA LEU A 4 0.23 0.75 -5.52
C LEU A 4 1.14 -0.46 -5.69
N VAL A 5 2.30 -0.43 -5.05
CA VAL A 5 3.20 -1.59 -4.99
C VAL A 5 3.13 -2.20 -3.60
N ALA A 6 2.86 -3.49 -3.52
CA ALA A 6 2.73 -4.20 -2.25
C ALA A 6 3.71 -5.37 -2.16
N ASP A 7 4.25 -5.61 -0.98
CA ASP A 7 5.04 -6.78 -0.67
C ASP A 7 4.12 -7.99 -0.51
N ALA A 8 4.36 -9.01 -1.34
CA ALA A 8 3.67 -10.28 -1.25
C ALA A 8 4.18 -11.15 -0.09
N LEU A 9 5.43 -10.94 0.34
CA LEU A 9 6.10 -11.73 1.39
C LEU A 9 5.98 -11.07 2.77
N TRP A 10 5.03 -10.15 2.92
CA TRP A 10 4.79 -9.37 4.13
C TRP A 10 4.71 -10.22 5.40
N ARG A 11 4.13 -11.42 5.31
CA ARG A 11 3.95 -12.37 6.42
C ARG A 11 5.23 -13.13 6.77
N ASP A 12 6.08 -13.41 5.77
CA ASP A 12 7.37 -14.08 6.00
C ASP A 12 8.37 -13.13 6.67
N ARG A 13 8.29 -11.83 6.35
CA ARG A 13 9.11 -10.79 6.97
C ARG A 13 8.72 -10.54 8.43
N ASP A 14 7.41 -10.49 8.71
CA ASP A 14 6.88 -10.41 10.06
C ASP A 14 5.52 -11.11 10.14
N PRO A 15 5.45 -12.27 10.83
CA PRO A 15 4.23 -13.07 10.90
C PRO A 15 3.16 -12.47 11.83
N GLU A 16 3.51 -11.48 12.66
CA GLU A 16 2.58 -10.81 13.56
C GLU A 16 2.21 -9.44 12.97
N PRO A 17 1.05 -9.29 12.29
CA PRO A 17 0.70 -8.04 11.58
C PRO A 17 0.58 -6.84 12.51
N GLN A 18 0.33 -7.07 13.80
CA GLN A 18 0.15 -6.04 14.83
C GLN A 18 1.40 -5.79 15.68
N SER A 19 2.54 -6.38 15.34
CA SER A 19 3.83 -6.13 16.03
C SER A 19 4.25 -4.66 15.98
N ARG A 20 3.82 -3.95 14.93
CA ARG A 20 4.02 -2.52 14.67
C ARG A 20 2.88 -1.99 13.80
N VAL A 21 2.81 -0.67 13.63
CA VAL A 21 1.93 -0.05 12.64
C VAL A 21 2.46 -0.38 11.23
N ARG A 22 1.60 -0.90 10.36
CA ARG A 22 1.92 -1.34 8.99
C ARG A 22 0.87 -0.84 8.03
N ASP A 23 1.25 -0.59 6.79
CA ASP A 23 0.32 -0.21 5.73
C ASP A 23 -0.18 -1.48 5.03
N LEU A 24 -1.15 -2.17 5.63
CA LEU A 24 -1.65 -3.45 5.14
C LEU A 24 -2.66 -3.24 4.00
N VAL A 25 -2.63 -4.13 3.01
CA VAL A 25 -3.57 -4.12 1.88
C VAL A 25 -4.42 -5.39 1.84
N LYS A 26 -5.71 -5.19 1.55
CA LYS A 26 -6.60 -6.24 1.05
C LYS A 26 -6.75 -6.10 -0.45
N CYS A 27 -6.69 -7.21 -1.15
CA CYS A 27 -6.74 -7.27 -2.60
C CYS A 27 -7.75 -8.31 -3.06
N ALA A 28 -8.27 -8.12 -4.27
CA ALA A 28 -9.25 -9.05 -4.84
C ALA A 28 -8.69 -10.48 -4.97
N GLU A 29 -7.40 -10.59 -5.27
CA GLU A 29 -6.68 -11.86 -5.40
C GLU A 29 -5.35 -11.79 -4.65
N PRO A 30 -4.87 -12.90 -4.04
CA PRO A 30 -3.56 -12.96 -3.42
C PRO A 30 -2.44 -13.03 -4.48
N PHE A 31 -1.20 -12.74 -4.07
CA PHE A 31 -0.03 -12.98 -4.92
C PHE A 31 0.08 -14.45 -5.35
N THR A 32 0.35 -14.68 -6.64
CA THR A 32 0.62 -16.01 -7.18
C THR A 32 1.94 -16.01 -7.96
N THR A 33 2.63 -17.16 -7.96
CA THR A 33 3.85 -17.37 -8.74
C THR A 33 3.57 -17.92 -10.14
N LYS A 34 2.29 -17.97 -10.55
CA LYS A 34 1.89 -18.52 -11.84
C LYS A 34 2.24 -17.51 -12.94
N TYR A 35 3.10 -17.96 -13.85
CA TYR A 35 3.73 -17.17 -14.91
C TYR A 35 2.78 -16.57 -15.98
N LEU A 36 1.47 -16.78 -15.86
CA LEU A 36 0.48 -16.46 -16.90
C LEU A 36 -0.63 -15.52 -16.41
N ASP A 37 -0.67 -15.19 -15.13
CA ASP A 37 -1.69 -14.32 -14.55
C ASP A 37 -1.08 -12.89 -14.48
N ASP A 38 -1.01 -12.20 -15.61
CA ASP A 38 -0.78 -10.75 -15.72
C ASP A 38 -2.01 -9.95 -15.25
N ASP A 39 -2.82 -10.54 -14.37
CA ASP A 39 -4.11 -9.98 -14.00
C ASP A 39 -3.91 -8.74 -13.11
N GLU A 40 -4.61 -7.69 -13.50
CA GLU A 40 -4.66 -6.44 -12.76
C GLU A 40 -5.36 -6.70 -11.41
N VAL A 41 -4.58 -6.83 -10.34
CA VAL A 41 -5.14 -7.05 -9.00
C VAL A 41 -5.73 -5.75 -8.47
N ALA A 42 -7.03 -5.75 -8.15
CA ALA A 42 -7.69 -4.60 -7.55
C ALA A 42 -7.42 -4.52 -6.04
N LEU A 43 -7.16 -3.32 -5.54
CA LEU A 43 -7.15 -3.01 -4.12
C LEU A 43 -8.60 -2.93 -3.61
N THR A 44 -8.92 -3.66 -2.55
CA THR A 44 -10.27 -3.64 -1.95
C THR A 44 -10.32 -2.88 -0.64
N ALA A 45 -9.21 -2.84 0.10
CA ALA A 45 -9.04 -2.00 1.28
C ALA A 45 -7.56 -1.76 1.59
N ILE A 46 -7.26 -0.67 2.29
CA ILE A 46 -5.93 -0.37 2.85
C ILE A 46 -6.09 0.20 4.25
N GLY A 47 -5.23 -0.21 5.19
CA GLY A 47 -5.42 0.07 6.61
C GLY A 47 -4.34 -0.54 7.49
N HIS A 48 -4.45 -0.35 8.82
CA HIS A 48 -3.53 -0.91 9.80
C HIS A 48 -4.10 -2.12 10.56
N ASP A 49 -5.43 -2.20 10.66
CA ASP A 49 -6.12 -3.10 11.58
C ASP A 49 -6.99 -4.11 10.83
N PHE A 50 -6.35 -5.08 10.18
CA PHE A 50 -7.03 -6.18 9.50
C PHE A 50 -6.80 -7.51 10.21
N ALA A 51 -7.80 -8.40 10.12
CA ALA A 51 -7.63 -9.79 10.51
C ALA A 51 -6.55 -10.44 9.62
N ALA A 52 -5.71 -11.30 10.19
CA ALA A 52 -4.54 -11.83 9.51
C ALA A 52 -4.89 -12.56 8.20
N GLU A 53 -6.02 -13.28 8.19
CA GLU A 53 -6.57 -14.01 7.04
C GLU A 53 -7.02 -13.11 5.89
N ASP A 54 -7.32 -11.84 6.15
CA ASP A 54 -7.82 -10.90 5.16
C ASP A 54 -6.70 -10.14 4.43
N ILE A 55 -5.46 -10.21 4.92
CA ILE A 55 -4.34 -9.43 4.39
C ILE A 55 -3.70 -10.18 3.21
N GLN A 56 -3.52 -9.47 2.09
CA GLN A 56 -2.80 -10.01 0.92
C GLN A 56 -1.44 -9.34 0.69
N GLY A 57 -1.13 -8.23 1.38
CA GLY A 57 0.16 -7.55 1.23
C GLY A 57 0.41 -6.44 2.24
N GLU A 58 1.61 -5.87 2.18
CA GLU A 58 1.98 -4.60 2.82
C GLU A 58 2.37 -3.59 1.75
N TRP A 59 1.74 -2.42 1.71
CA TRP A 59 2.13 -1.32 0.82
C TRP A 59 3.52 -0.80 1.21
N ILE A 60 4.40 -0.68 0.22
CA ILE A 60 5.82 -0.38 0.46
C ILE A 60 6.16 1.12 0.37
N GLY A 61 5.14 1.99 0.43
CA GLY A 61 5.31 3.43 0.23
C GLY A 61 5.47 3.88 -1.24
N LEU A 62 5.34 2.97 -2.21
CA LEU A 62 5.47 3.29 -3.64
C LEU A 62 4.10 3.30 -4.35
N ALA A 63 3.83 4.39 -5.05
CA ALA A 63 2.64 4.56 -5.88
C ALA A 63 2.99 5.18 -7.24
N LYS A 64 2.27 4.76 -8.28
CA LYS A 64 2.34 5.30 -9.63
C LYS A 64 0.99 5.89 -10.02
N PHE A 65 1.05 7.06 -10.65
CA PHE A 65 -0.13 7.77 -11.14
C PHE A 65 0.05 8.12 -12.62
N THR A 66 -1.02 8.02 -13.40
CA THR A 66 -1.11 8.73 -14.69
C THR A 66 -1.36 10.22 -14.44
N GLU A 67 -1.44 11.02 -15.51
CA GLU A 67 -1.91 12.41 -15.41
C GLU A 67 -3.32 12.49 -14.81
N GLN A 68 -4.24 11.64 -15.28
CA GLN A 68 -5.61 11.58 -14.76
C GLN A 68 -5.65 11.13 -13.29
N GLY A 69 -4.85 10.12 -12.93
CA GLY A 69 -4.72 9.66 -11.53
C GLY A 69 -4.18 10.77 -10.62
N SER A 70 -3.17 11.52 -11.08
CA SER A 70 -2.62 12.67 -10.37
C SER A 70 -3.67 13.76 -10.14
N ASN A 71 -4.54 14.02 -11.12
CA ASN A 71 -5.62 15.01 -10.99
C ASN A 71 -6.66 14.58 -9.96
N ARG A 72 -7.00 13.28 -9.91
CA ARG A 72 -7.92 12.71 -8.91
C ARG A 72 -7.35 12.78 -7.50
N VAL A 73 -6.09 12.39 -7.32
CA VAL A 73 -5.35 12.53 -6.06
C VAL A 73 -5.33 13.98 -5.59
N ARG A 74 -5.02 14.92 -6.50
CA ARG A 74 -5.03 16.35 -6.17
C ARG A 74 -6.40 16.82 -5.70
N ALA A 75 -7.47 16.44 -6.40
CA ALA A 75 -8.83 16.82 -6.03
C ALA A 75 -9.20 16.31 -4.63
N GLU A 76 -8.85 15.08 -4.30
CA GLU A 76 -9.11 14.52 -2.97
C GLU A 76 -8.29 15.22 -1.87
N ILE A 77 -7.02 15.52 -2.13
CA ILE A 77 -6.20 16.30 -1.19
C ILE A 77 -6.80 17.68 -0.93
N GLU A 78 -7.31 18.37 -1.97
CA GLU A 78 -7.98 19.66 -1.78
C GLU A 78 -9.31 19.51 -1.00
N ALA A 79 -10.06 18.42 -1.20
CA ALA A 79 -11.23 18.12 -0.38
C ALA A 79 -10.86 17.91 1.10
N MET A 80 -9.82 17.12 1.37
CA MET A 80 -9.31 16.88 2.72
C MET A 80 -8.80 18.17 3.40
N LYS A 81 -8.24 19.12 2.63
CA LYS A 81 -7.87 20.44 3.16
C LYS A 81 -9.09 21.28 3.53
N ASN A 82 -10.13 21.28 2.68
CA ASN A 82 -11.37 22.00 2.97
C ASN A 82 -12.13 21.42 4.17
N GLU A 83 -11.88 20.14 4.50
CA GLU A 83 -12.38 19.46 5.70
C GLU A 83 -11.47 19.65 6.93
N ASP A 84 -10.35 20.38 6.82
CA ASP A 84 -9.34 20.56 7.88
C ASP A 84 -8.72 19.25 8.42
N VAL A 85 -8.73 18.17 7.63
CA VAL A 85 -8.18 16.85 8.03
C VAL A 85 -6.84 16.51 7.35
N ALA A 86 -6.47 17.23 6.29
CA ALA A 86 -5.29 16.90 5.48
C ALA A 86 -3.96 16.85 6.24
N GLU A 87 -3.77 17.69 7.27
CA GLU A 87 -2.50 17.75 8.00
C GLU A 87 -2.24 16.53 8.91
N GLN A 88 -3.30 15.83 9.33
CA GLN A 88 -3.19 14.67 10.22
C GLN A 88 -3.35 13.34 9.47
N ALA A 89 -3.78 13.39 8.21
CA ALA A 89 -4.02 12.21 7.41
C ALA A 89 -2.71 11.60 6.89
N SER A 90 -2.68 10.28 6.86
CA SER A 90 -1.65 9.48 6.19
C SER A 90 -1.94 9.31 4.70
N MET A 91 -0.98 8.74 3.97
CA MET A 91 -1.20 8.34 2.58
C MET A 91 -2.23 7.22 2.44
N ILE A 92 -2.33 6.31 3.42
CA ILE A 92 -3.33 5.25 3.36
C ILE A 92 -4.75 5.79 3.62
N ASP A 93 -4.90 6.86 4.40
CA ASP A 93 -6.18 7.57 4.54
C ASP A 93 -6.63 8.17 3.21
N LEU A 94 -5.70 8.79 2.47
CA LEU A 94 -5.97 9.31 1.13
C LEU A 94 -6.41 8.19 0.17
N PHE A 95 -5.72 7.06 0.14
CA PHE A 95 -6.10 5.93 -0.73
C PHE A 95 -7.42 5.30 -0.32
N SER A 96 -7.69 5.18 0.98
CA SER A 96 -8.97 4.70 1.51
C SER A 96 -10.14 5.62 1.10
N ARG A 97 -9.93 6.95 1.13
CA ARG A 97 -10.92 7.92 0.64
C ARG A 97 -11.14 7.83 -0.87
N LEU A 98 -10.07 7.70 -1.65
CA LEU A 98 -10.17 7.49 -3.11
C LEU A 98 -10.96 6.21 -3.43
N LEU A 99 -10.67 5.09 -2.77
CA LEU A 99 -11.46 3.86 -2.91
C LEU A 99 -12.94 4.08 -2.56
N SER A 100 -13.20 4.78 -1.44
CA SER A 100 -14.57 5.10 -1.00
C SER A 100 -15.31 6.00 -1.99
N ALA A 101 -14.59 6.83 -2.74
CA ALA A 101 -15.12 7.66 -3.83
C ALA A 101 -15.32 6.88 -5.15
N GLY A 102 -15.00 5.57 -5.18
CA GLY A 102 -15.17 4.71 -6.34
C GLY A 102 -13.99 4.72 -7.31
N GLU A 103 -12.83 5.20 -6.88
CA GLU A 103 -11.60 5.13 -7.67
C GLU A 103 -11.09 3.70 -7.79
N ASP A 104 -10.72 3.31 -9.01
CA ASP A 104 -10.06 2.04 -9.27
C ASP A 104 -8.54 2.15 -9.00
N ILE A 105 -8.10 1.43 -7.97
CA ILE A 105 -6.71 1.36 -7.54
C ILE A 105 -6.21 -0.06 -7.75
N ARG A 106 -5.16 -0.21 -8.57
CA ARG A 106 -4.54 -1.50 -8.85
C ARG A 106 -3.33 -1.73 -7.94
N VAL A 107 -2.99 -3.00 -7.73
CA VAL A 107 -1.85 -3.43 -6.93
C VAL A 107 -0.91 -4.25 -7.81
N ILE A 108 0.38 -3.93 -7.77
CA ILE A 108 1.44 -4.77 -8.29
C ILE A 108 2.19 -5.35 -7.10
N TYR A 109 2.26 -6.68 -7.05
CA TYR A 109 3.04 -7.36 -6.03
C TYR A 109 4.53 -7.42 -6.39
N ILE A 110 5.37 -7.25 -5.39
CA ILE A 110 6.78 -7.61 -5.44
C ILE A 110 7.10 -8.64 -4.34
N PRO A 111 8.00 -9.59 -4.58
CA PRO A 111 8.45 -10.51 -3.54
C PRO A 111 9.68 -9.93 -2.82
N GLY A 112 9.47 -9.16 -1.74
CA GLY A 112 10.55 -8.61 -0.93
C GLY A 112 11.48 -7.63 -1.66
N HIS A 113 12.74 -7.60 -1.25
CA HIS A 113 13.77 -6.68 -1.79
C HIS A 113 13.52 -5.18 -1.59
N TRP A 114 12.86 -4.83 -0.49
CA TRP A 114 12.63 -3.46 -0.04
C TRP A 114 12.80 -3.37 1.47
N LEU A 115 13.00 -2.16 2.00
CA LEU A 115 13.13 -1.89 3.43
C LEU A 115 12.80 -0.42 3.70
N ASP A 116 11.98 -0.15 4.71
CA ASP A 116 11.83 1.19 5.29
C ASP A 116 13.01 1.51 6.19
N ILE A 117 13.50 2.75 6.14
CA ILE A 117 14.55 3.23 7.04
C ILE A 117 13.94 4.35 7.88
N ASP A 118 13.36 3.96 9.01
CA ASP A 118 12.69 4.86 9.95
C ASP A 118 13.59 5.20 11.15
N ASN A 119 14.54 4.33 11.47
CA ASN A 119 15.45 4.48 12.60
C ASN A 119 16.89 4.02 12.28
N ALA A 120 17.78 4.17 13.25
CA ALA A 120 19.20 3.86 13.08
C ALA A 120 19.50 2.36 12.94
N ASP A 121 18.68 1.50 13.54
CA ASP A 121 18.84 0.05 13.42
C ASP A 121 18.46 -0.43 12.01
N ASP A 122 17.42 0.16 11.41
CA ASP A 122 17.02 -0.12 10.02
C ASP A 122 18.15 0.17 9.03
N LEU A 123 18.97 1.20 9.29
CA LEU A 123 20.12 1.51 8.43
C LEU A 123 21.16 0.38 8.44
N ALA A 124 21.36 -0.30 9.57
CA ALA A 124 22.25 -1.46 9.66
C ALA A 124 21.69 -2.65 8.88
N ASP A 125 20.37 -2.81 8.84
CA ASP A 125 19.70 -3.82 8.02
C ASP A 125 19.77 -3.48 6.53
N ALA A 126 19.63 -2.22 6.15
CA ALA A 126 19.76 -1.75 4.77
C ALA A 126 21.14 -2.08 4.19
N GLN A 127 22.21 -2.01 4.98
CA GLN A 127 23.57 -2.36 4.56
C GLN A 127 23.72 -3.83 4.15
N LYS A 128 22.83 -4.73 4.61
CA LYS A 128 22.86 -6.16 4.25
C LYS A 128 22.30 -6.43 2.84
N PHE A 129 21.67 -5.43 2.20
CA PHE A 129 21.17 -5.53 0.82
C PHE A 129 22.24 -5.26 -0.25
N LEU A 130 23.35 -4.61 0.11
CA LEU A 130 24.44 -4.18 -0.78
C LEU A 130 25.53 -5.24 -0.90
#